data_AF-A0A538KXH0-F1
#
_entry.id   AF-A0A538KXH0-F1
#
_cell.length_a   1.000
_cell.length_b   1.000
_cell.length_c   1.000
_cell.angle_alpha   90.00
_cell.angle_beta   90.00
_cell.angle_gamma   90.00
#
_symmetry.space_group_name_H-M   'P 1'
#
loop_
_entity.id
_entity.type
_entity.pdbx_description
1 polymer ?
#
loop_
_entity_poly.entity_id
_entity_poly.type
_entity_poly.pdbx_seq_one_letter_code
_entity_poly.pdbx_strand_id
1 'polypeptide(L)'
;MLLAVTDATSTKPWLRCYRCWSTDLEVQVHYEGIHKIDPETGERAEVVDELQEAVVQCLDCMHDQPHLGFANGRVEPIEDRWERMIAGTPWVASVTVTVDADDVETCSGPEAGDALSYAAFGDHGTREFFTHVRFHKHDDDSRITVHLLVELYARSGEEATDVLEEAARGLLTITSLAEESRPPAATADDAH
;
A
#
# COMPACT_ATOMS: atom_id res chain seq x y z
N MET A 1 41.68 15.21 -17.07
CA MET A 1 40.21 15.39 -17.16
C MET A 1 39.64 14.07 -17.66
N LEU A 2 39.45 13.11 -16.75
CA LEU A 2 38.83 11.82 -17.06
C LEU A 2 37.31 12.00 -16.94
N LEU A 3 36.62 11.95 -18.08
CA LEU A 3 35.17 11.83 -18.12
C LEU A 3 34.82 10.42 -17.61
N ALA A 4 34.17 10.37 -16.45
CA ALA A 4 33.54 9.14 -15.99
C ALA A 4 32.45 8.77 -16.98
N VAL A 5 32.59 7.58 -17.57
CA VAL A 5 31.51 6.89 -18.28
C VAL A 5 30.43 6.63 -17.23
N THR A 6 29.33 7.37 -17.27
CA THR A 6 28.13 7.02 -16.52
C THR A 6 27.57 5.76 -17.14
N ASP A 7 27.73 4.66 -16.44
CA ASP A 7 27.32 3.33 -16.86
C ASP A 7 25.83 3.31 -17.24
N ALA A 8 25.57 2.81 -18.44
CA ALA A 8 24.25 2.64 -18.97
C ALA A 8 23.61 1.39 -18.33
N THR A 9 22.36 1.51 -17.87
CA THR A 9 21.46 0.37 -17.66
C THR A 9 22.01 -0.75 -16.75
N SER A 10 22.40 -0.40 -15.52
CA SER A 10 22.33 -1.38 -14.43
C SER A 10 20.89 -1.88 -14.36
N THR A 11 20.68 -3.17 -14.68
CA THR A 11 19.37 -3.82 -14.61
C THR A 11 18.95 -3.81 -13.14
N LYS A 12 18.14 -2.81 -12.77
CA LYS A 12 17.62 -2.65 -11.42
C LYS A 12 16.99 -3.98 -10.97
N PRO A 13 17.31 -4.50 -9.78
CA PRO A 13 16.74 -5.76 -9.32
C PRO A 13 15.22 -5.64 -9.28
N TRP A 14 14.52 -6.62 -9.86
CA TRP A 14 13.06 -6.62 -9.93
C TRP A 14 12.41 -6.79 -8.55
N LEU A 15 13.11 -7.51 -7.65
CA LEU A 15 12.73 -7.74 -6.26
C LEU A 15 13.49 -6.76 -5.37
N ARG A 16 12.83 -5.66 -5.02
CA ARG A 16 13.39 -4.60 -4.16
C ARG A 16 12.28 -3.74 -3.56
N CYS A 17 12.64 -2.98 -2.55
CA CYS A 17 11.80 -1.94 -1.99
C CYS A 17 11.54 -0.83 -3.00
N TYR A 18 10.27 -0.47 -3.22
CA TYR A 18 9.92 0.61 -4.16
C TYR A 18 10.37 1.99 -3.66
N ARG A 19 10.53 2.15 -2.34
CA ARG A 19 10.86 3.42 -1.67
C ARG A 19 12.35 3.68 -1.49
N CYS A 20 13.09 2.74 -0.91
CA CYS A 20 14.53 2.89 -0.61
C CYS A 20 15.46 2.09 -1.54
N TRP A 21 14.89 1.30 -2.46
CA TRP A 21 15.61 0.42 -3.39
C TRP A 21 16.44 -0.70 -2.74
N SER A 22 16.33 -0.88 -1.43
CA SER A 22 16.93 -2.01 -0.74
C SER A 22 16.41 -3.34 -1.28
N THR A 23 17.26 -4.34 -1.29
CA THR A 23 16.90 -5.73 -1.56
C THR A 23 16.74 -6.54 -0.27
N ASP A 24 16.89 -5.91 0.90
CA ASP A 24 16.71 -6.56 2.20
C ASP A 24 15.22 -6.63 2.54
N LEU A 25 14.57 -7.66 2.00
CA LEU A 25 13.14 -7.91 2.13
C LEU A 25 12.91 -9.20 2.94
N GLU A 26 11.95 -9.14 3.85
CA GLU A 26 11.43 -10.29 4.59
C GLU A 26 10.00 -10.59 4.12
N VAL A 27 9.60 -11.87 4.17
CA VAL A 27 8.20 -12.26 4.08
C VAL A 27 7.72 -12.76 5.43
N GLN A 28 6.64 -12.16 5.92
CA GLN A 28 5.92 -12.60 7.11
C GLN A 28 4.68 -13.36 6.63
N VAL A 29 4.54 -14.62 7.05
CA VAL A 29 3.43 -15.48 6.63
C VAL A 29 2.64 -15.89 7.87
N HIS A 30 1.36 -15.52 7.88
CA HIS A 30 0.39 -15.92 8.88
C HIS A 30 -0.50 -17.01 8.29
N TYR A 31 -0.55 -18.14 8.98
CA TYR A 31 -1.45 -19.23 8.66
C TYR A 31 -2.52 -19.29 9.74
N GLU A 32 -3.76 -19.06 9.34
CA GLU A 32 -4.93 -19.31 10.16
C GLU A 32 -5.68 -20.52 9.59
N GLY A 33 -6.06 -21.46 10.45
CA GLY A 33 -6.70 -22.69 10.02
C GLY A 33 -7.63 -23.23 11.08
N ILE A 34 -8.85 -23.58 10.65
CA ILE A 34 -9.84 -24.26 11.46
C ILE A 34 -9.83 -25.73 11.06
N HIS A 35 -9.53 -26.60 12.02
CA HIS A 35 -9.51 -28.03 11.81
C HIS A 35 -10.41 -28.74 12.83
N LYS A 36 -11.15 -29.74 12.38
CA LYS A 36 -11.79 -30.69 13.27
C LYS A 36 -10.73 -31.60 13.89
N ILE A 37 -10.96 -31.94 15.15
CA ILE A 37 -10.15 -32.90 15.89
C ILE A 37 -10.94 -34.19 15.99
N ASP A 38 -10.28 -35.32 15.75
CA ASP A 38 -10.83 -36.62 16.08
C ASP A 38 -10.88 -36.77 17.61
N PRO A 39 -12.05 -36.94 18.22
CA PRO A 39 -12.18 -37.02 19.66
C PRO A 39 -11.60 -38.31 20.27
N GLU A 40 -11.40 -39.37 19.49
CA GLU A 40 -10.87 -40.64 19.99
C GLU A 40 -9.34 -40.66 20.02
N THR A 41 -8.70 -40.04 19.02
CA THR A 41 -7.23 -40.03 18.86
C THR A 41 -6.58 -38.71 19.27
N GLY A 42 -7.33 -37.61 19.22
CA GLY A 42 -6.81 -36.25 19.37
C GLY A 42 -6.10 -35.72 18.12
N GLU A 43 -6.09 -36.48 17.02
CA GLU A 43 -5.42 -36.07 15.79
C GLU A 43 -6.27 -35.09 14.95
N ARG A 44 -5.59 -34.35 14.09
CA ARG A 44 -6.23 -33.45 13.11
C ARG A 44 -6.96 -34.30 12.06
N ALA A 45 -8.27 -34.07 11.90
CA ALA A 45 -9.12 -34.88 11.02
C ALA A 45 -9.47 -34.16 9.70
N GLU A 46 -10.31 -33.12 9.78
CA GLU A 46 -10.85 -32.42 8.61
C GLU A 46 -10.46 -30.95 8.65
N VAL A 47 -10.06 -30.41 7.51
CA VAL A 47 -9.85 -28.97 7.33
C VAL A 47 -11.20 -28.33 7.04
N VAL A 48 -11.63 -27.42 7.92
CA VAL A 48 -12.88 -26.67 7.78
C VAL A 48 -12.61 -25.37 7.03
N ASP A 49 -11.54 -24.68 7.41
CA ASP A 49 -11.15 -23.41 6.82
C ASP A 49 -9.63 -23.23 6.93
N GLU A 50 -9.02 -22.57 5.95
CA GLU A 50 -7.58 -22.25 5.91
C GLU A 50 -7.37 -20.93 5.15
N LEU A 51 -6.71 -19.99 5.81
CA LEU A 51 -6.30 -18.71 5.26
C LEU A 51 -4.79 -18.57 5.41
N GLN A 52 -4.11 -18.26 4.31
CA GLN A 52 -2.71 -17.84 4.33
C GLN A 52 -2.65 -16.36 3.97
N GLU A 53 -2.23 -15.55 4.92
CA GLU A 53 -1.90 -14.15 4.69
C GLU A 53 -0.39 -13.98 4.67
N ALA A 54 0.11 -13.14 3.78
CA ALA A 54 1.52 -12.84 3.72
C ALA A 54 1.76 -11.37 3.41
N VAL A 55 2.78 -10.81 4.04
CA VAL A 55 3.24 -9.44 3.81
C VAL A 55 4.73 -9.50 3.51
N VAL A 56 5.14 -8.86 2.43
CA VAL A 56 6.56 -8.62 2.14
C VAL A 56 6.93 -7.26 2.71
N GLN A 57 7.93 -7.18 3.56
CA GLN A 57 8.36 -5.96 4.23
C GLN A 57 9.84 -5.68 3.95
N CYS A 58 10.18 -4.41 3.74
CA CYS A 58 11.56 -3.96 3.65
C CYS A 58 12.13 -3.76 5.05
N LEU A 59 13.25 -4.40 5.39
CA LEU A 59 13.86 -4.29 6.71
C LEU A 59 14.59 -2.96 6.94
N ASP A 60 15.06 -2.31 5.86
CA ASP A 60 15.77 -1.03 5.98
C ASP A 60 14.83 0.15 6.27
N CYS A 61 13.62 0.14 5.71
CA CYS A 61 12.67 1.24 5.87
C CYS A 61 11.36 0.83 6.56
N MET A 62 11.23 -0.42 6.99
CA MET A 62 10.08 -0.99 7.69
C MET A 62 8.74 -0.79 6.97
N HIS A 63 8.76 -0.66 5.64
CA HIS A 63 7.54 -0.51 4.85
C HIS A 63 7.14 -1.83 4.22
N ASP A 64 5.83 -2.04 4.16
CA ASP A 64 5.25 -3.14 3.40
C ASP A 64 5.40 -2.88 1.90
N GLN A 65 5.48 -3.96 1.14
CA GLN A 65 5.73 -3.97 -0.30
C GLN A 65 4.46 -4.49 -0.99
N PRO A 66 3.43 -3.64 -1.16
CA PRO A 66 2.14 -4.06 -1.68
C PRO A 66 2.23 -4.56 -3.13
N HIS A 67 3.29 -4.21 -3.88
CA HIS A 67 3.55 -4.75 -5.21
C HIS A 67 4.12 -6.17 -5.26
N LEU A 68 4.33 -6.79 -4.10
CA LEU A 68 4.88 -8.14 -3.98
C LEU A 68 3.92 -9.02 -3.19
N GLY A 69 3.48 -10.11 -3.82
CA GLY A 69 2.71 -11.17 -3.18
C GLY A 69 3.59 -12.36 -2.81
N PHE A 70 3.04 -13.30 -2.03
CA PHE A 70 3.71 -14.56 -1.72
C PHE A 70 2.77 -15.74 -1.92
N ALA A 71 3.10 -16.60 -2.88
CA ALA A 71 2.33 -17.77 -3.25
C ALA A 71 3.26 -18.96 -3.51
N ASN A 72 2.83 -20.16 -3.13
CA ASN A 72 3.57 -21.41 -3.40
C ASN A 72 5.05 -21.37 -2.94
N GLY A 73 5.33 -20.70 -1.82
CA GLY A 73 6.69 -20.58 -1.28
C GLY A 73 7.58 -19.56 -2.01
N ARG A 74 7.01 -18.70 -2.87
CA ARG A 74 7.76 -17.75 -3.70
C ARG A 74 7.13 -16.36 -3.67
N VAL A 75 7.99 -15.33 -3.67
CA VAL A 75 7.57 -13.94 -3.89
C VAL A 75 7.28 -13.71 -5.38
N GLU A 76 6.15 -13.10 -5.68
CA GLU A 76 5.66 -12.86 -7.03
C GLU A 76 5.28 -11.39 -7.22
N PRO A 77 5.52 -10.79 -8.40
CA PRO A 77 5.05 -9.44 -8.68
C PRO A 77 3.53 -9.44 -8.82
N ILE A 78 2.88 -8.40 -8.31
CA ILE A 78 1.45 -8.18 -8.54
C ILE A 78 1.32 -7.27 -9.76
N GLU A 79 0.79 -7.81 -10.86
CA GLU A 79 0.98 -7.26 -12.22
C GLU A 79 0.44 -5.82 -12.40
N ASP A 80 -0.68 -5.49 -11.77
CA ASP A 80 -1.37 -4.20 -11.86
C ASP A 80 -0.62 -3.03 -11.18
N ARG A 81 0.22 -3.34 -10.19
CA ARG A 81 0.94 -2.31 -9.41
C ARG A 81 2.45 -2.44 -9.43
N TRP A 82 3.01 -3.61 -9.76
CA TRP A 82 4.45 -3.83 -9.72
C TRP A 82 5.23 -2.89 -10.63
N GLU A 83 4.83 -2.79 -11.91
CA GLU A 83 5.55 -1.93 -12.85
C GLU A 83 5.46 -0.46 -12.41
N ARG A 84 4.27 -0.04 -11.99
CA ARG A 84 4.00 1.30 -11.49
C ARG A 84 4.88 1.66 -10.30
N MET A 85 4.95 0.79 -9.29
CA MET A 85 5.72 1.06 -8.07
C MET A 85 7.24 1.01 -8.31
N ILE A 86 7.72 0.13 -9.21
CA ILE A 86 9.15 -0.04 -9.46
C ILE A 86 9.73 0.98 -10.46
N ALA A 87 8.94 1.38 -11.46
CA ALA A 87 9.35 2.32 -12.51
C ALA A 87 8.85 3.75 -12.28
N GLY A 88 7.84 3.94 -11.42
CA GLY A 88 7.27 5.24 -11.11
C GLY A 88 8.07 6.06 -10.10
N THR A 89 7.60 7.29 -9.90
CA THR A 89 8.06 8.24 -8.88
C THR A 89 6.94 8.49 -7.87
N PRO A 90 7.23 8.99 -6.67
CA PRO A 90 6.19 9.36 -5.71
C PRO A 90 5.41 10.59 -6.21
N TRP A 91 4.10 10.56 -6.05
CA TRP A 91 3.17 11.64 -6.31
C TRP A 91 2.39 11.95 -5.05
N VAL A 92 2.10 13.23 -4.81
CA VAL A 92 1.30 13.67 -3.68
C VAL A 92 0.04 14.37 -4.19
N ALA A 93 -1.11 13.85 -3.78
CA ALA A 93 -2.42 14.37 -4.10
C ALA A 93 -3.09 14.94 -2.84
N SER A 94 -3.69 16.13 -2.98
CA SER A 94 -4.68 16.62 -2.02
C SER A 94 -6.05 16.32 -2.59
N VAL A 95 -6.81 15.46 -1.92
CA VAL A 95 -8.07 14.93 -2.43
C VAL A 95 -9.20 15.07 -1.41
N THR A 96 -10.42 15.04 -1.91
CA THR A 96 -11.61 14.80 -1.10
C THR A 96 -12.36 13.61 -1.66
N VAL A 97 -12.82 12.72 -0.79
CA VAL A 97 -13.69 11.61 -1.19
C VAL A 97 -14.95 11.69 -0.34
N THR A 98 -16.11 11.76 -0.99
CA THR A 98 -17.39 11.64 -0.30
C THR A 98 -17.90 10.21 -0.36
N VAL A 99 -18.10 9.62 0.82
CA VAL A 99 -18.54 8.24 1.03
C VAL A 99 -19.86 8.19 1.78
N ASP A 100 -20.50 7.03 1.78
CA ASP A 100 -21.64 6.75 2.65
C ASP A 100 -21.17 6.67 4.12
N ALA A 101 -21.95 7.22 5.05
CA ALA A 101 -21.63 7.16 6.47
C ALA A 101 -21.68 5.72 7.01
N ASP A 102 -22.52 4.85 6.43
CA ASP A 102 -22.63 3.44 6.83
C ASP A 102 -21.40 2.61 6.40
N ASP A 103 -20.60 3.11 5.45
CA ASP A 103 -19.33 2.48 5.03
C ASP A 103 -18.14 2.86 5.94
N VAL A 104 -18.32 3.80 6.88
CA VAL A 104 -17.28 4.25 7.82
C VAL A 104 -17.47 3.56 9.17
N GLU A 105 -16.57 2.64 9.51
CA GLU A 105 -16.63 1.90 10.78
C GLU A 105 -16.53 2.82 12.01
N THR A 106 -15.59 3.76 11.99
CA THR A 106 -15.45 4.78 13.02
C THR A 106 -14.81 6.04 12.44
N CYS A 107 -15.28 7.21 12.86
CA CYS A 107 -14.69 8.51 12.52
C CYS A 107 -14.02 9.18 13.73
N SER A 108 -13.84 8.45 14.84
CA SER A 108 -13.20 8.97 16.06
C SER A 108 -12.26 7.96 16.71
N GLY A 109 -11.29 8.46 17.48
CA GLY A 109 -10.28 7.65 18.13
C GLY A 109 -9.05 7.38 17.25
N PRO A 110 -8.08 6.60 17.76
CA PRO A 110 -6.84 6.26 17.05
C PRO A 110 -7.07 5.56 15.70
N GLU A 111 -8.12 4.76 15.59
CA GLU A 111 -8.43 3.93 14.41
C GLU A 111 -9.17 4.72 13.31
N ALA A 112 -9.60 5.95 13.59
CA ALA A 112 -10.41 6.76 12.67
C ALA A 112 -9.69 7.06 11.34
N GLY A 113 -8.37 7.25 11.38
CA GLY A 113 -7.58 7.51 10.18
C GLY A 113 -7.70 6.36 9.19
N ASP A 114 -7.45 5.14 9.66
CA ASP A 114 -7.47 3.93 8.83
C ASP A 114 -8.89 3.60 8.36
N ALA A 115 -9.89 3.72 9.24
CA ALA A 115 -11.29 3.49 8.88
C ALA A 115 -11.77 4.47 7.79
N LEU A 116 -11.43 5.76 7.89
CA LEU A 116 -11.78 6.77 6.89
C LEU A 116 -10.99 6.57 5.58
N SER A 117 -9.72 6.18 5.65
CA SER A 117 -8.92 5.85 4.48
C SER A 117 -9.44 4.62 3.75
N TYR A 118 -9.86 3.59 4.49
CA TYR A 118 -10.48 2.38 3.93
C TYR A 118 -11.86 2.66 3.32
N ALA A 119 -12.67 3.50 3.96
CA ALA A 119 -13.93 3.93 3.39
C ALA A 119 -13.70 4.70 2.07
N ALA A 120 -12.69 5.56 2.01
CA ALA A 120 -12.37 6.36 0.83
C ALA A 120 -11.78 5.54 -0.34
N PHE A 121 -10.84 4.64 -0.07
CA PHE A 121 -10.00 3.98 -1.09
C PHE A 121 -9.86 2.45 -0.92
N GLY A 122 -10.54 1.84 0.03
CA GLY A 122 -10.40 0.40 0.32
C GLY A 122 -8.97 0.02 0.70
N ASP A 123 -8.53 -1.14 0.22
CA ASP A 123 -7.17 -1.64 0.46
C ASP A 123 -6.09 -0.74 -0.14
N HIS A 124 -6.39 0.03 -1.20
CA HIS A 124 -5.43 1.03 -1.68
C HIS A 124 -5.17 2.07 -0.60
N GLY A 125 -6.19 2.52 0.12
CA GLY A 125 -6.06 3.55 1.15
C GLY A 125 -5.28 3.11 2.39
N THR A 126 -5.32 1.81 2.72
CA THR A 126 -4.72 1.28 3.97
C THR A 126 -3.43 0.48 3.73
N ARG A 127 -3.24 -0.08 2.54
CA ARG A 127 -2.11 -0.97 2.24
C ARG A 127 -1.16 -0.45 1.17
N GLU A 128 -1.64 0.39 0.26
CA GLU A 128 -0.86 0.79 -0.92
C GLU A 128 -0.43 2.25 -0.91
N PHE A 129 -1.36 3.14 -0.58
CA PHE A 129 -1.14 4.56 -0.47
C PHE A 129 -0.64 4.90 0.92
N PHE A 130 0.18 5.94 1.03
CA PHE A 130 0.34 6.63 2.31
C PHE A 130 -0.77 7.67 2.43
N THR A 131 -1.84 7.29 3.12
CA THR A 131 -2.97 8.17 3.36
C THR A 131 -2.79 8.92 4.67
N HIS A 132 -3.11 10.22 4.65
CA HIS A 132 -3.21 11.04 5.83
C HIS A 132 -4.53 11.79 5.81
N VAL A 133 -5.48 11.34 6.63
CA VAL A 133 -6.75 12.04 6.83
C VAL A 133 -6.48 13.35 7.56
N ARG A 134 -6.73 14.48 6.90
CA ARG A 134 -6.54 15.81 7.50
C ARG A 134 -7.71 16.16 8.41
N PHE A 135 -8.92 15.99 7.90
CA PHE A 135 -10.18 16.14 8.61
C PHE A 135 -11.29 15.49 7.78
N HIS A 136 -12.44 15.27 8.39
CA HIS A 136 -13.66 14.86 7.71
C HIS A 136 -14.80 15.77 8.14
N LYS A 137 -15.88 15.77 7.35
CA LYS A 137 -17.12 16.49 7.63
C LYS A 137 -18.29 15.57 7.33
N HIS A 138 -19.31 15.64 8.16
CA HIS A 138 -20.60 15.06 7.87
C HIS A 138 -21.40 16.11 7.12
N ASP A 139 -21.71 15.84 5.84
CA ASP A 139 -22.50 16.76 5.02
C ASP A 139 -23.99 16.64 5.38
N ASP A 140 -24.43 15.42 5.68
CA ASP A 140 -25.72 15.05 6.26
C ASP A 140 -25.56 13.74 7.08
N ASP A 141 -26.67 13.14 7.52
CA ASP A 141 -26.65 11.91 8.32
C ASP A 141 -26.18 10.67 7.53
N SER A 142 -26.14 10.74 6.20
CA SER A 142 -25.80 9.62 5.30
C SER A 142 -24.47 9.80 4.55
N ARG A 143 -23.82 10.96 4.64
CA ARG A 143 -22.62 11.28 3.85
C ARG A 143 -21.52 11.90 4.66
N ILE A 144 -20.32 11.37 4.45
CA ILE A 144 -19.08 11.89 5.03
C ILE A 144 -18.13 12.28 3.90
N THR A 145 -17.67 13.54 3.91
CA THR A 145 -16.61 14.02 3.04
C THR A 145 -15.28 13.99 3.79
N VAL A 146 -14.38 13.12 3.34
CA VAL A 146 -13.05 12.93 3.91
C VAL A 146 -12.04 13.74 3.11
N HIS A 147 -11.23 14.56 3.78
CA HIS A 147 -10.15 15.32 3.16
C HIS A 147 -8.82 14.62 3.43
N LEU A 148 -8.14 14.15 2.40
CA LEU A 148 -6.91 13.36 2.51
C LEU A 148 -5.74 14.03 1.80
N LEU A 149 -4.55 13.83 2.37
CA LEU A 149 -3.30 13.80 1.62
C LEU A 149 -3.04 12.34 1.25
N VAL A 150 -2.75 12.08 -0.02
CA VAL A 150 -2.45 10.74 -0.52
C VAL A 150 -1.10 10.79 -1.23
N GLU A 151 -0.14 9.99 -0.76
CA GLU A 151 1.09 9.72 -1.50
C GLU A 151 0.98 8.33 -2.15
N LEU A 152 1.25 8.27 -3.45
CA LEU A 152 1.23 7.05 -4.27
C LEU A 152 2.37 7.06 -5.28
N TYR A 153 2.77 5.89 -5.77
CA TYR A 153 3.74 5.79 -6.85
C TYR A 153 3.05 5.70 -8.20
N ALA A 154 3.53 6.44 -9.19
CA ALA A 154 3.05 6.39 -10.57
C ALA A 154 4.14 6.82 -11.56
N ARG A 155 4.05 6.35 -12.80
CA ARG A 155 4.96 6.67 -13.90
C ARG A 155 4.68 8.02 -14.52
N SER A 156 3.48 8.56 -14.31
CA SER A 156 3.07 9.89 -14.76
C SER A 156 1.94 10.44 -13.88
N GLY A 157 1.65 11.74 -14.01
CA GLY A 157 0.52 12.36 -13.32
C GLY A 157 -0.84 11.89 -13.84
N GLU A 158 -0.90 11.46 -15.11
CA GLU A 158 -2.08 10.83 -15.70
C GLU A 158 -2.34 9.48 -15.03
N GLU A 159 -1.34 8.61 -14.96
CA GLU A 159 -1.48 7.32 -14.25
C GLU A 159 -1.77 7.50 -12.76
N ALA A 160 -1.18 8.50 -12.10
CA ALA A 160 -1.52 8.83 -10.71
C ALA A 160 -2.98 9.24 -10.56
N THR A 161 -3.53 9.97 -11.54
CA THR A 161 -4.94 10.36 -11.55
C THR A 161 -5.83 9.14 -11.75
N ASP A 162 -5.53 8.31 -12.74
CA ASP A 162 -6.28 7.08 -13.05
C ASP A 162 -6.33 6.14 -11.83
N VAL A 163 -5.19 5.92 -11.17
CA VAL A 163 -5.11 5.06 -9.97
C VAL A 163 -5.97 5.61 -8.82
N LEU A 164 -5.99 6.94 -8.61
CA LEU A 164 -6.84 7.53 -7.58
C LEU A 164 -8.32 7.41 -7.93
N GLU A 165 -8.69 7.63 -9.19
CA GLU A 165 -10.08 7.54 -9.67
C GLU A 165 -10.61 6.10 -9.62
N GLU A 166 -9.80 5.12 -10.01
CA GLU A 166 -10.15 3.69 -9.97
C GLU A 166 -10.26 3.17 -8.53
N ALA A 167 -9.38 3.64 -7.62
CA ALA A 167 -9.39 3.21 -6.23
C ALA A 167 -10.50 3.86 -5.39
N ALA A 168 -11.00 5.03 -5.78
CA ALA A 168 -11.99 5.77 -5.00
C ALA A 168 -13.32 5.00 -4.91
N ARG A 169 -13.77 4.73 -3.69
CA ARG A 169 -15.06 4.06 -3.42
C ARG A 169 -16.26 5.03 -3.43
N GLY A 170 -15.98 6.32 -3.48
CA GLY A 170 -16.96 7.39 -3.45
C GLY A 170 -16.65 8.51 -4.45
N LEU A 171 -17.32 9.66 -4.29
CA LEU A 171 -17.09 10.80 -5.18
C LEU A 171 -15.73 11.45 -4.89
N LEU A 172 -14.76 11.22 -5.76
CA LEU A 172 -13.42 11.81 -5.68
C LEU A 172 -13.39 13.23 -6.26
N THR A 173 -12.62 14.11 -5.63
CA THR A 173 -12.16 15.37 -6.22
C THR A 173 -10.68 15.57 -5.88
N ILE A 174 -9.84 15.65 -6.91
CA ILE A 174 -8.41 15.94 -6.78
C ILE A 174 -8.23 17.45 -6.84
N THR A 175 -7.88 18.07 -5.71
CA THR A 175 -7.68 19.53 -5.63
C THR A 175 -6.29 19.93 -6.13
N SER A 176 -5.30 19.07 -5.93
CA SER A 176 -3.95 19.24 -6.44
C SER A 176 -3.27 17.89 -6.57
N LEU A 177 -2.37 17.76 -7.55
CA LEU A 177 -1.51 16.60 -7.76
C LEU A 177 -0.14 17.09 -8.20
N ALA A 178 0.92 16.62 -7.54
CA ALA A 178 2.29 16.98 -7.89
C ALA A 178 3.22 15.78 -7.73
N GLU A 179 4.16 15.63 -8.66
CA GLU A 179 5.29 14.72 -8.47
C GLU A 179 6.13 15.23 -7.30
N GLU A 180 6.48 14.33 -6.39
CA GLU A 180 7.29 14.69 -5.25
C GLU A 180 8.77 14.48 -5.53
N SER A 181 9.54 15.55 -5.42
CA SER A 181 10.99 15.56 -5.60
C SER A 181 11.74 15.01 -4.37
N ARG A 182 11.25 13.92 -3.77
CA ARG A 182 12.08 13.18 -2.81
C ARG A 182 13.12 12.38 -3.61
N PRO A 183 14.41 12.46 -3.29
CA PRO A 183 15.34 11.42 -3.68
C PRO A 183 14.73 10.06 -3.26
N PRO A 184 14.99 8.96 -4.00
CA PRO A 184 14.81 7.63 -3.42
C PRO A 184 15.42 7.67 -2.03
N ALA A 185 14.80 7.02 -1.04
CA ALA A 185 15.38 6.97 0.30
C ALA A 185 16.69 6.14 0.25
N ALA A 186 17.73 6.72 -0.35
CA ALA A 186 19.07 6.21 -0.36
C ALA A 186 19.52 6.37 1.08
N THR A 187 19.63 5.22 1.76
CA THR A 187 20.54 4.96 2.86
C THR A 187 20.88 6.22 3.65
N ALA A 188 20.12 6.50 4.71
CA ALA A 188 20.67 7.26 5.81
C ALA A 188 21.85 6.42 6.34
N ASP A 189 23.03 6.69 5.78
CA ASP A 189 24.31 6.36 6.36
C ASP A 189 24.36 7.12 7.68
N ASP A 190 23.83 6.51 8.74
CA ASP A 190 24.16 6.79 10.13
C ASP A 190 23.62 5.65 11.00
N ALA A 191 24.41 4.59 11.07
CA ALA A 191 24.47 3.78 12.27
C ALA A 191 25.04 4.66 13.39
N HIS A 192 24.25 4.89 14.44
CA HIS A 192 24.72 5.38 15.73
C HIS A 192 24.35 4.38 16.83
#